data_AF-A0A4Q3VFP9-F1
#
_entry.id   AF-A0A4Q3VFP9-F1
#
_cell.length_a   1.000
_cell.length_b   1.000
_cell.length_c   1.000
_cell.angle_alpha   90.00
_cell.angle_beta   90.00
_cell.angle_gamma   90.00
#
_symmetry.space_group_name_H-M   'P 1'
#
loop_
_entity.id
_entity.type
_entity.pdbx_description
1 polymer ?
#
loop_
_entity_poly.entity_id
_entity_poly.type
_entity_poly.pdbx_seq_one_letter_code
_entity_poly.pdbx_strand_id
1 'polypeptide(L)'
;MKQRRTRLKELFYSADRLPEVHFYTSNEQKFLQARQVFARSGLRLRHSPSHTEPYDEDYSHGREHLLFMAIEQVRRVTGGTSIFFVEDTSVVIHALSRAAEFPGLAVKEWFSTTTFQDLDAQLAALQKGRGVTVKSDIALSIPGLGRPILLAAETTGSVADTPPNFPQNPQYPWLSPHTFNGWFVPEGALKRLGEMSFEESLEHDFRVRALDEVVDRIEEFTAILNLPTSAFSRRRKQTASGQMLLVPGVRRAVVVIGKTCAGKSTFGEYASDQGFKWIEASEVVRSLREQSTDKKDSTEEFAKALLSNSGHDIVARNVLRLLESDSNDPFVITGFRALEEIELLLREVPQVEIVLIESSERTRYERFVVRNRDGRGESLSSFRAKDQGHWDFGLLSVAEDFSSVVIENEGSMEEYRAQIDAVLSNNYDIPGVRLEPYSSRRTNNSQLVRCLRVLNKAGRALDCNEISDGTANSGARIRFNNVNKMVKRYPTLAQRLESGNEKVRYQITDAGRTYLRMLENSPQ
;
A
#
# COMPACT_ATOMS: atom_id res chain seq x y z
N MET A 1 21.02 -16.74 26.83
CA MET A 1 20.07 -15.61 26.85
C MET A 1 20.22 -14.86 25.53
N LYS A 2 19.12 -14.73 24.76
CA LYS A 2 19.13 -14.10 23.43
C LYS A 2 19.47 -12.62 23.57
N GLN A 3 20.57 -12.18 22.95
CA GLN A 3 20.86 -10.76 22.73
C GLN A 3 19.66 -10.11 22.03
N ARG A 4 18.86 -9.35 22.76
CA ARG A 4 17.79 -8.50 22.21
C ARG A 4 18.42 -7.16 21.82
N ARG A 5 19.40 -7.19 20.90
CA ARG A 5 19.85 -5.97 20.22
C ARG A 5 18.63 -5.39 19.52
N THR A 6 18.33 -4.11 19.74
CA THR A 6 17.31 -3.35 19.01
C THR A 6 17.50 -3.63 17.52
N ARG A 7 16.66 -4.49 16.96
CA ARG A 7 16.83 -4.97 15.58
C ARG A 7 16.37 -3.85 14.66
N LEU A 8 17.20 -3.51 13.67
CA LEU A 8 16.72 -2.81 12.48
C LEU A 8 15.45 -3.50 12.01
N LYS A 9 14.36 -2.75 11.88
CA LYS A 9 13.09 -3.27 11.39
C LYS A 9 13.07 -3.01 9.89
N GLU A 10 13.43 -4.02 9.11
CA GLU A 10 13.52 -3.91 7.63
C GLU A 10 12.25 -3.30 7.03
N LEU A 11 11.09 -3.61 7.62
CA LEU A 11 9.79 -3.12 7.18
C LEU A 11 9.69 -1.59 7.14
N PHE A 12 10.31 -0.86 8.08
CA PHE A 12 10.29 0.60 8.07
C PHE A 12 11.11 1.23 6.94
N TYR A 13 12.00 0.46 6.31
CA TYR A 13 12.81 0.91 5.18
C TYR A 13 12.24 0.49 3.82
N SER A 14 11.46 -0.60 3.78
CA SER A 14 10.96 -1.18 2.53
C SER A 14 9.48 -0.88 2.25
N ALA A 15 8.68 -0.54 3.26
CA ALA A 15 7.24 -0.34 3.09
C ALA A 15 6.90 1.01 2.44
N ASP A 16 5.91 1.01 1.55
CA ASP A 16 5.44 2.22 0.83
C ASP A 16 4.72 3.22 1.75
N ARG A 17 4.04 2.71 2.79
CA ARG A 17 3.25 3.51 3.73
C ARG A 17 3.81 3.36 5.14
N LEU A 18 4.19 4.48 5.75
CA LEU A 18 4.68 4.52 7.13
C LEU A 18 3.73 5.35 8.02
N PRO A 19 3.41 4.87 9.23
CA PRO A 19 2.63 5.63 10.19
C PRO A 19 3.45 6.81 10.75
N GLU A 20 2.82 7.97 10.87
CA GLU A 20 3.40 9.11 11.57
C GLU A 20 3.07 9.05 13.06
N VAL A 21 4.10 8.94 13.90
CA VAL A 21 3.95 8.82 15.36
C VAL A 21 4.41 10.10 16.04
N HIS A 22 3.59 10.61 16.95
CA HIS A 22 3.89 11.79 17.77
C HIS A 22 4.12 11.41 19.22
N PHE A 23 5.14 11.99 19.83
CA PHE A 23 5.32 11.94 21.29
C PHE A 23 4.87 13.27 21.90
N TYR A 24 3.83 13.20 22.73
CA TYR A 24 3.33 14.33 23.51
C TYR A 24 4.02 14.35 24.87
N THR A 25 4.97 15.28 25.01
CA THR A 25 5.70 15.49 26.26
C THR A 25 6.23 16.92 26.34
N SER A 26 6.20 17.50 27.53
CA SER A 26 6.86 18.76 27.87
C SER A 26 8.37 18.56 28.16
N ASN A 27 8.81 17.32 28.40
CA ASN A 27 10.19 17.02 28.78
C ASN A 27 11.04 16.69 27.54
N GLU A 28 11.98 17.60 27.22
CA GLU A 28 12.88 17.45 26.08
C GLU A 28 13.80 16.23 26.20
N GLN A 29 14.28 15.89 27.40
CA GLN A 29 15.15 14.73 27.61
C GLN A 29 14.43 13.42 27.29
N LYS A 30 13.16 13.29 27.71
CA LYS A 30 12.30 12.15 27.36
C LYS A 30 12.13 12.06 25.85
N PHE A 31 11.84 13.18 25.18
CA PHE A 31 11.67 13.21 23.73
C PHE A 31 12.95 12.80 22.99
N LEU A 32 14.10 13.35 23.37
CA LEU A 32 15.38 13.04 22.73
C LEU A 32 15.74 11.56 22.88
N GLN A 33 15.49 10.97 24.04
CA GLN A 33 15.66 9.53 24.26
C GLN A 33 14.76 8.72 23.33
N ALA A 34 13.46 9.01 23.31
CA ALA A 34 12.50 8.33 22.45
C ALA A 34 12.87 8.45 20.97
N ARG A 35 13.31 9.64 20.53
CA ARG A 35 13.76 9.87 19.17
C ARG A 35 14.96 9.00 18.80
N GLN A 36 15.92 8.78 19.70
CA GLN A 36 17.06 7.89 19.44
C GLN A 36 16.61 6.42 19.29
N VAL A 37 15.73 5.95 20.18
CA VAL A 37 15.19 4.58 20.10
C VAL A 37 14.46 4.36 18.76
N PHE A 38 13.57 5.28 18.40
CA PHE A 38 12.82 5.23 17.14
C PHE A 38 13.76 5.28 15.92
N ALA A 39 14.73 6.21 15.91
CA ALA A 39 15.66 6.35 14.78
C ALA A 39 16.49 5.07 14.52
N ARG A 40 16.87 4.34 15.58
CA ARG A 40 17.59 3.06 15.44
C ARG A 40 16.75 1.96 14.80
N SER A 41 15.43 2.01 14.95
CA SER A 41 14.52 1.07 14.29
C SER A 41 14.27 1.40 12.81
N GLY A 42 14.53 2.65 12.40
CA GLY A 42 14.19 3.19 11.08
C GLY A 42 12.93 4.06 11.05
N LEU A 43 12.29 4.24 12.20
CA LEU A 43 11.04 5.01 12.32
C LEU A 43 11.32 6.46 12.75
N ARG A 44 10.60 7.41 12.14
CA ARG A 44 10.70 8.84 12.50
C ARG A 44 9.68 9.20 13.57
N LEU A 45 10.17 9.75 14.69
CA LEU A 45 9.32 10.29 15.76
C LEU A 45 9.16 11.82 15.62
N ARG A 46 7.92 12.31 15.67
CA ARG A 46 7.61 13.74 15.69
C ARG A 46 7.43 14.24 17.14
N HIS A 47 7.96 15.42 17.43
CA HIS A 47 7.72 16.09 18.71
C HIS A 47 6.44 16.90 18.64
N SER A 48 5.56 16.71 19.62
CA SER A 48 4.45 17.62 19.87
C SER A 48 4.65 18.24 21.26
N PRO A 49 5.23 19.45 21.36
CA PRO A 49 5.41 20.09 22.65
C PRO A 49 4.03 20.45 23.23
N SER A 50 3.79 20.03 24.47
CA SER A 50 2.62 20.46 25.24
C SER A 50 2.99 21.70 26.05
N HIS A 51 2.16 22.77 25.99
CA HIS A 51 2.35 23.98 26.80
C HIS A 51 1.88 23.83 28.26
N THR A 52 1.17 22.73 28.56
CA THR A 52 0.64 22.36 29.88
C THR A 52 0.85 20.86 30.08
N GLU A 53 1.31 20.42 31.24
CA GLU A 53 1.25 18.99 31.57
C GLU A 53 -0.24 18.59 31.50
N PRO A 54 -0.61 17.52 30.77
CA PRO A 54 -1.99 17.30 30.35
C PRO A 54 -2.90 16.75 31.46
N TYR A 55 -2.62 17.05 32.73
CA TYR A 55 -3.37 16.63 33.90
C TYR A 55 -3.23 17.60 35.07
N ASP A 56 -4.29 17.71 35.88
CA ASP A 56 -4.12 18.01 37.29
C ASP A 56 -3.46 16.77 37.94
N GLU A 57 -2.36 16.98 38.66
CA GLU A 57 -1.56 15.95 39.35
C GLU A 57 -2.30 15.30 40.55
N ASP A 58 -3.54 14.86 40.35
CA ASP A 58 -4.29 14.10 41.34
C ASP A 58 -3.92 12.61 41.24
N TYR A 59 -2.80 12.26 41.88
CA TYR A 59 -2.26 10.89 41.94
C TYR A 59 -3.12 9.90 42.75
N SER A 60 -4.31 10.30 43.23
CA SER A 60 -5.20 9.44 44.01
C SER A 60 -5.96 8.40 43.16
N HIS A 61 -6.09 8.60 41.85
CA HIS A 61 -6.95 7.79 40.98
C HIS A 61 -6.28 6.63 40.20
N GLY A 62 -5.01 6.32 40.47
CA GLY A 62 -4.29 5.20 39.84
C GLY A 62 -3.72 5.53 38.45
N ARG A 63 -2.60 4.88 38.10
CA ARG A 63 -1.73 5.25 36.97
C ARG A 63 -2.40 5.15 35.59
N GLU A 64 -3.18 4.09 35.38
CA GLU A 64 -3.91 3.88 34.12
C GLU A 64 -4.98 4.96 33.89
N HIS A 65 -5.61 5.42 34.97
CA HIS A 65 -6.62 6.48 34.90
C HIS A 65 -5.99 7.81 34.50
N LEU A 66 -4.83 8.13 35.09
CA LEU A 66 -4.03 9.28 34.66
C LEU A 66 -3.72 9.12 33.19
N LEU A 67 -2.96 8.13 32.75
CA LEU A 67 -2.61 7.95 31.33
C LEU A 67 -3.81 8.03 30.36
N PHE A 68 -4.97 7.48 30.73
CA PHE A 68 -6.20 7.60 29.94
C PHE A 68 -6.66 9.06 29.77
N MET A 69 -6.65 9.85 30.83
CA MET A 69 -7.18 11.22 30.83
C MET A 69 -6.40 12.18 29.90
N ALA A 70 -5.09 12.00 29.62
CA ALA A 70 -4.34 12.88 28.69
C ALA A 70 -4.43 12.36 27.29
N ILE A 71 -4.61 11.06 27.09
CA ILE A 71 -5.03 10.61 25.78
C ILE A 71 -6.31 11.35 25.40
N GLU A 72 -7.30 11.42 26.30
CA GLU A 72 -8.53 12.16 26.04
C GLU A 72 -8.32 13.67 25.89
N GLN A 73 -7.48 14.30 26.70
CA GLN A 73 -7.15 15.72 26.56
C GLN A 73 -6.44 16.02 25.23
N VAL A 74 -5.43 15.24 24.87
CA VAL A 74 -4.68 15.39 23.62
C VAL A 74 -5.59 15.10 22.42
N ARG A 75 -6.51 14.13 22.50
CA ARG A 75 -7.50 13.87 21.44
C ARG A 75 -8.42 15.07 21.19
N ARG A 76 -8.84 15.78 22.25
CA ARG A 76 -9.65 17.00 22.11
C ARG A 76 -8.91 18.11 21.38
N VAL A 77 -7.59 18.23 21.58
CA VAL A 77 -6.76 19.25 20.93
C VAL A 77 -6.41 18.88 19.49
N THR A 78 -6.14 17.59 19.23
CA THR A 78 -5.65 17.10 17.92
C THR A 78 -6.76 16.67 16.96
N GLY A 79 -8.00 16.53 17.45
CA GLY A 79 -9.11 15.95 16.68
C GLY A 79 -9.05 14.42 16.55
N GLY A 80 -8.10 13.75 17.22
CA GLY A 80 -8.01 12.29 17.27
C GLY A 80 -7.62 11.61 15.95
N THR A 81 -7.00 12.35 15.03
CA THR A 81 -6.63 11.88 13.68
C THR A 81 -5.19 11.35 13.59
N SER A 82 -4.33 11.63 14.57
CA SER A 82 -2.93 11.22 14.58
C SER A 82 -2.66 10.06 15.54
N ILE A 83 -1.63 9.26 15.23
CA ILE A 83 -1.07 8.28 16.16
C ILE A 83 -0.13 9.01 17.11
N PHE A 84 -0.35 8.87 18.41
CA PHE A 84 0.48 9.52 19.40
C PHE A 84 0.53 8.75 20.71
N PHE A 85 1.56 9.01 21.52
CA PHE A 85 1.64 8.44 22.87
C PHE A 85 2.05 9.48 23.91
N VAL A 86 1.74 9.15 25.16
CA VAL A 86 2.16 9.84 26.39
C VAL A 86 2.91 8.84 27.26
N GLU A 87 3.91 9.30 28.01
CA GLU A 87 4.73 8.46 28.89
C GLU A 87 4.90 9.10 30.26
N ASP A 88 4.69 8.28 31.29
CA ASP A 88 4.95 8.61 32.69
C ASP A 88 5.95 7.64 33.31
N THR A 89 6.78 8.18 34.19
CA THR A 89 7.82 7.41 34.88
C THR A 89 7.52 7.37 36.36
N SER A 90 7.64 6.20 36.97
CA SER A 90 7.49 6.01 38.41
C SER A 90 8.70 5.33 39.01
N VAL A 91 9.01 5.68 40.26
CA VAL A 91 10.08 5.06 41.04
C VAL A 91 9.51 4.51 42.33
N VAL A 92 9.84 3.26 42.64
CA VAL A 92 9.47 2.59 43.88
C VAL A 92 10.76 2.27 44.64
N ILE A 93 11.03 3.02 45.70
CA ILE A 93 12.12 2.72 46.63
C ILE A 93 11.54 1.78 47.69
N HIS A 94 11.96 0.51 47.67
CA HIS A 94 11.31 -0.56 48.43
C HIS A 94 11.33 -0.32 49.94
N ALA A 95 12.42 0.24 50.47
CA ALA A 95 12.56 0.54 51.89
C ALA A 95 11.62 1.67 52.38
N LEU A 96 11.30 2.63 51.50
CA LEU A 96 10.45 3.79 51.82
C LEU A 96 8.97 3.53 51.49
N SER A 97 8.70 2.61 50.58
CA SER A 97 7.35 2.22 50.18
C SER A 97 6.72 1.35 51.28
N ARG A 98 5.61 1.81 51.87
CA ARG A 98 4.85 1.09 52.91
C ARG A 98 3.49 0.65 52.36
N ALA A 99 2.43 1.38 52.69
CA ALA A 99 1.08 1.14 52.17
C ALA A 99 0.87 1.66 50.74
N ALA A 100 1.75 2.56 50.28
CA ALA A 100 1.76 3.12 48.93
C ALA A 100 3.20 3.18 48.40
N GLU A 101 3.31 3.18 47.08
CA GLU A 101 4.59 3.33 46.36
C GLU A 101 5.18 4.72 46.61
N PHE A 102 6.46 4.78 46.94
CA PHE A 102 7.16 6.04 47.22
C PHE A 102 8.53 6.06 46.52
N PRO A 103 8.90 7.15 45.82
CA PRO A 103 8.11 8.37 45.57
C PRO A 103 6.95 8.19 44.56
N GLY A 104 6.86 7.03 43.89
CA GLY A 104 5.81 6.74 42.92
C GLY A 104 5.93 7.63 41.68
N LEU A 105 4.80 8.19 41.22
CA LEU A 105 4.74 9.13 40.09
C LEU A 105 5.30 10.52 40.43
N ALA A 106 5.29 10.90 41.71
CA ALA A 106 5.81 12.20 42.19
C ALA A 106 7.35 12.25 42.29
N VAL A 107 8.05 11.43 41.49
CA VAL A 107 9.51 11.29 41.54
C VAL A 107 10.22 12.59 41.19
N LYS A 108 9.65 13.40 40.29
CA LYS A 108 10.25 14.66 39.82
C LYS A 108 10.22 15.70 40.93
N GLU A 109 9.07 15.85 41.59
CA GLU A 109 8.83 16.77 42.70
C GLU A 109 9.67 16.35 43.91
N TRP A 110 9.64 15.05 44.23
CA TRP A 110 10.43 14.48 45.31
C TRP A 110 11.94 14.65 45.10
N PHE A 111 12.44 14.39 43.89
CA PHE A 111 13.86 14.54 43.56
C PHE A 111 14.31 16.00 43.62
N SER A 112 13.44 16.96 43.29
CA SER A 112 13.77 18.40 43.37
C SER A 112 13.98 18.91 44.81
N THR A 113 13.45 18.19 45.80
CA THR A 113 13.47 18.57 47.22
C THR A 113 14.34 17.65 48.09
N THR A 114 14.89 16.57 47.54
CA THR A 114 15.68 15.56 48.26
C THR A 114 17.12 15.54 47.75
N THR A 115 18.11 15.49 48.64
CA THR A 115 19.51 15.25 48.25
C THR A 115 19.87 13.77 48.34
N PHE A 116 20.97 13.37 47.67
CA PHE A 116 21.47 12.00 47.77
C PHE A 116 21.79 11.64 49.23
N GLN A 117 22.38 12.57 50.00
CA GLN A 117 22.72 12.39 51.40
C GLN A 117 21.49 12.18 52.27
N ASP A 118 20.40 12.90 52.00
CA ASP A 118 19.14 12.74 52.74
C ASP A 118 18.55 11.35 52.52
N LEU A 119 18.54 10.88 51.26
CA LEU A 119 18.07 9.53 50.92
C LEU A 119 18.97 8.47 51.56
N ASP A 120 20.29 8.64 51.50
CA ASP A 120 21.26 7.70 52.06
C ASP A 120 21.09 7.54 53.58
N ALA A 121 20.94 8.65 54.30
CA ALA A 121 20.68 8.65 55.74
C ALA A 121 19.35 7.96 56.09
N GLN A 122 18.30 8.20 55.30
CA GLN A 122 16.99 7.54 55.49
C GLN A 122 17.09 6.02 55.29
N LEU A 123 17.77 5.56 54.24
CA LEU A 123 17.96 4.13 53.96
C LEU A 123 18.80 3.46 55.05
N ALA A 124 19.86 4.12 55.52
CA ALA A 124 20.70 3.63 56.61
C ALA A 124 19.94 3.49 57.93
N ALA A 125 19.06 4.45 58.25
CA ALA A 125 18.24 4.42 59.46
C ALA A 125 17.19 3.29 59.45
N LEU A 126 16.65 2.95 58.28
CA LEU A 126 15.63 1.91 58.14
C LEU A 126 16.19 0.49 58.13
N GLN A 127 17.44 0.29 57.69
CA GLN A 127 18.10 -1.01 57.57
C GLN A 127 17.30 -2.06 56.77
N LYS A 128 16.52 -1.62 55.78
CA LYS A 128 15.68 -2.48 54.91
C LYS A 128 16.25 -2.72 53.50
N GLY A 129 17.52 -2.39 53.29
CA GLY A 129 18.18 -2.48 51.99
C GLY A 129 17.92 -1.26 51.09
N ARG A 130 18.49 -1.30 49.88
CA ARG A 130 18.49 -0.18 48.91
C ARG A 130 17.72 -0.51 47.62
N GLY A 131 16.85 -1.52 47.65
CA GLY A 131 16.13 -2.01 46.47
C GLY A 131 15.23 -0.95 45.84
N VAL A 132 15.24 -0.90 44.50
CA VAL A 132 14.44 0.04 43.70
C VAL A 132 13.86 -0.65 42.49
N THR A 133 12.64 -0.27 42.12
CA THR A 133 12.04 -0.55 40.82
C THR A 133 11.72 0.76 40.13
N VAL A 134 12.17 0.92 38.89
CA VAL A 134 11.82 2.06 38.03
C VAL A 134 10.94 1.56 36.90
N LYS A 135 9.79 2.22 36.66
CA LYS A 135 8.84 1.84 35.62
C LYS A 135 8.58 3.00 34.66
N SER A 136 8.43 2.67 33.38
CA SER A 136 7.93 3.56 32.33
C SER A 136 6.60 3.01 31.84
N ASP A 137 5.54 3.78 32.04
CA ASP A 137 4.18 3.47 31.61
C ASP A 137 3.84 4.36 30.40
N ILE A 138 3.42 3.76 29.28
CA ILE A 138 3.11 4.43 28.03
C ILE A 138 1.66 4.15 27.65
N ALA A 139 0.92 5.20 27.31
CA ALA A 139 -0.37 5.08 26.63
C ALA A 139 -0.25 5.50 25.17
N LEU A 140 -0.55 4.58 24.26
CA LEU A 140 -0.53 4.77 22.81
C LEU A 140 -1.96 4.92 22.28
N SER A 141 -2.25 6.07 21.68
CA SER A 141 -3.51 6.38 21.00
C SER A 141 -3.42 6.07 19.51
N ILE A 142 -4.39 5.29 19.04
CA ILE A 142 -4.57 4.94 17.62
C ILE A 142 -5.92 5.46 17.13
N PRO A 143 -5.98 6.24 16.02
CA PRO A 143 -7.23 6.67 15.43
C PRO A 143 -8.17 5.48 15.16
N GLY A 144 -9.44 5.62 15.54
CA GLY A 144 -10.45 4.56 15.41
C GLY A 144 -10.52 3.58 16.58
N LEU A 145 -9.53 3.55 17.49
CA LEU A 145 -9.66 2.82 18.75
C LEU A 145 -10.32 3.71 19.81
N GLY A 146 -11.29 3.13 20.53
CA GLY A 146 -12.02 3.82 21.60
C GLY A 146 -11.22 3.96 22.90
N ARG A 147 -10.19 3.12 23.10
CA ARG A 147 -9.30 3.12 24.27
C ARG A 147 -7.84 3.09 23.83
N PRO A 148 -6.92 3.71 24.60
CA PRO A 148 -5.49 3.62 24.32
C PRO A 148 -4.96 2.21 24.58
N ILE A 149 -3.86 1.87 23.92
CA ILE A 149 -3.05 0.69 24.19
C ILE A 149 -2.08 1.05 25.31
N LEU A 150 -2.12 0.32 26.42
CA LEU A 150 -1.21 0.52 27.55
C LEU A 150 -0.01 -0.41 27.40
N LEU A 151 1.19 0.14 27.48
CA LEU A 151 2.47 -0.55 27.37
C LEU A 151 3.32 -0.13 28.57
N ALA A 152 4.04 -1.06 29.19
CA ALA A 152 4.80 -0.75 30.39
C ALA A 152 6.03 -1.64 30.49
N ALA A 153 7.13 -1.05 30.95
CA ALA A 153 8.33 -1.80 31.26
C ALA A 153 8.94 -1.34 32.58
N GLU A 154 9.60 -2.27 33.26
CA GLU A 154 10.27 -2.01 34.53
C GLU A 154 11.70 -2.54 34.53
N THR A 155 12.53 -1.86 35.32
CA THR A 155 13.89 -2.28 35.65
C THR A 155 14.06 -2.26 37.16
N THR A 156 14.50 -3.39 37.71
CA THR A 156 14.89 -3.55 39.12
C THR A 156 16.36 -3.21 39.31
N GLY A 157 16.72 -2.81 40.53
CA GLY A 157 18.10 -2.49 40.89
C GLY A 157 18.18 -1.95 42.31
N SER A 158 19.18 -1.10 42.56
CA SER A 158 19.39 -0.49 43.87
C SER A 158 19.80 0.98 43.78
N VAL A 159 19.55 1.74 44.84
CA VAL A 159 20.17 3.06 45.02
C VAL A 159 21.67 2.86 45.22
N ALA A 160 22.49 3.61 44.49
CA ALA A 160 23.94 3.58 44.58
C ALA A 160 24.43 3.86 46.01
N ASP A 161 25.56 3.27 46.41
CA ASP A 161 26.13 3.46 47.76
C ASP A 161 26.95 4.76 47.91
N THR A 162 27.26 5.42 46.80
CA THR A 162 28.03 6.66 46.78
C THR A 162 27.31 7.75 45.97
N PRO A 163 27.56 9.04 46.26
CA PRO A 163 26.96 10.12 45.48
C PRO A 163 27.42 10.08 44.02
N PRO A 164 26.60 10.57 43.06
CA PRO A 164 26.98 10.62 41.65
C PRO A 164 28.22 11.49 41.45
N ASN A 165 29.23 10.95 40.76
CA ASN A 165 30.48 11.65 40.45
C ASN A 165 30.89 11.41 38.99
N PHE A 166 30.16 12.02 38.07
CA PHE A 166 30.43 11.96 36.63
C PHE A 166 29.83 13.19 35.92
N PRO A 167 30.40 13.67 34.81
CA PRO A 167 29.88 14.81 34.08
C PRO A 167 28.61 14.44 33.29
N GLN A 168 27.72 15.41 33.08
CA GLN A 168 26.58 15.23 32.17
C GLN A 168 27.05 15.09 30.73
N ASN A 169 26.47 14.14 29.99
CA ASN A 169 26.73 13.98 28.56
C ASN A 169 25.80 14.89 27.72
N PRO A 170 26.31 15.86 26.94
CA PRO A 170 25.47 16.74 26.12
C PRO A 170 24.68 16.01 25.03
N GLN A 171 25.19 14.88 24.53
CA GLN A 171 24.54 14.10 23.48
C GLN A 171 23.36 13.26 24.01
N TYR A 172 23.44 12.84 25.27
CA TYR A 172 22.46 11.96 25.91
C TYR A 172 22.01 12.56 27.26
N PRO A 173 21.29 13.69 27.24
CA PRO A 173 21.02 14.48 28.45
C PRO A 173 20.15 13.76 29.50
N TRP A 174 19.47 12.66 29.13
CA TRP A 174 18.72 11.80 30.06
C TRP A 174 19.63 10.86 30.88
N LEU A 175 20.86 10.58 30.41
CA LEU A 175 21.89 9.87 31.17
C LEU A 175 22.71 10.92 31.92
N SER A 176 22.23 11.29 33.11
CA SER A 176 22.68 12.48 33.84
C SER A 176 22.78 12.22 35.34
N PRO A 177 23.70 12.89 36.05
CA PRO A 177 23.76 12.84 37.51
C PRO A 177 22.62 13.64 38.18
N HIS A 178 21.90 14.47 37.41
CA HIS A 178 20.89 15.41 37.91
C HIS A 178 19.45 14.87 37.90
N THR A 179 19.27 13.58 37.65
CA THR A 179 17.98 12.89 37.75
C THR A 179 18.16 11.60 38.53
N PHE A 180 17.07 10.87 38.80
CA PHE A 180 17.15 9.60 39.52
C PHE A 180 18.05 8.55 38.81
N ASN A 181 18.29 8.70 37.50
CA ASN A 181 19.25 7.87 36.76
C ASN A 181 20.68 7.97 37.34
N GLY A 182 21.03 9.12 37.93
CA GLY A 182 22.30 9.32 38.63
C GLY A 182 22.39 8.62 39.99
N TRP A 183 21.29 8.13 40.54
CA TRP A 183 21.27 7.42 41.82
C TRP A 183 20.97 5.93 41.66
N PHE A 184 20.50 5.50 40.49
CA PHE A 184 20.02 4.14 40.25
C PHE A 184 21.09 3.26 39.61
N VAL A 185 21.38 2.11 40.23
CA VAL A 185 22.22 1.04 39.69
C VAL A 185 21.31 -0.13 39.29
N PRO A 186 21.13 -0.40 37.98
CA PRO A 186 20.33 -1.53 37.52
C PRO A 186 20.85 -2.88 38.02
N GLU A 187 19.97 -3.85 38.19
CA GLU A 187 20.34 -5.20 38.58
C GLU A 187 21.35 -5.82 37.60
N GLY A 188 22.44 -6.36 38.13
CA GLY A 188 23.54 -6.94 37.34
C GLY A 188 24.50 -5.91 36.71
N ALA A 189 24.26 -4.60 36.86
CA ALA A 189 25.15 -3.56 36.38
C ALA A 189 26.16 -3.12 37.46
N LEU A 190 27.32 -2.63 37.02
CA LEU A 190 28.36 -2.06 37.89
C LEU A 190 28.31 -0.53 37.98
N LYS A 191 27.62 0.12 37.05
CA LYS A 191 27.52 1.58 36.92
C LYS A 191 26.09 2.03 37.20
N ARG A 192 25.94 3.29 37.59
CA ARG A 192 24.62 3.95 37.61
C ARG A 192 24.10 4.04 36.19
N LEU A 193 22.79 4.00 36.01
CA LEU A 193 22.18 4.16 34.70
C LEU A 193 22.62 5.47 34.03
N GLY A 194 22.69 6.57 34.78
CA GLY A 194 23.15 7.87 34.28
C GLY A 194 24.64 7.94 33.92
N GLU A 195 25.46 7.02 34.42
CA GLU A 195 26.91 6.96 34.19
C GLU A 195 27.28 6.07 32.98
N MET A 196 26.33 5.29 32.48
CA MET A 196 26.52 4.39 31.34
C MET A 196 26.69 5.15 30.02
N SER A 197 27.40 4.54 29.05
CA SER A 197 27.27 4.96 27.66
C SER A 197 25.85 4.69 27.16
N PHE A 198 25.46 5.32 26.03
CA PHE A 198 24.17 5.05 25.43
C PHE A 198 24.03 3.56 25.08
N GLU A 199 25.05 2.95 24.48
CA GLU A 199 25.06 1.53 24.11
C GLU A 199 24.93 0.60 25.32
N GLU A 200 25.61 0.91 26.43
CA GLU A 200 25.50 0.17 27.69
C GLU A 200 24.08 0.32 28.28
N SER A 201 23.51 1.53 28.22
CA SER A 201 22.20 1.83 28.82
C SER A 201 21.04 1.07 28.15
N LEU A 202 21.15 0.72 26.85
CA LEU A 202 20.07 0.09 26.09
C LEU A 202 19.55 -1.21 26.72
N GLU A 203 20.42 -1.97 27.39
CA GLU A 203 20.04 -3.26 28.00
C GLU A 203 19.31 -3.08 29.34
N HIS A 204 19.50 -1.96 30.01
CA HIS A 204 19.04 -1.71 31.38
C HIS A 204 17.96 -0.63 31.48
N ASP A 205 17.89 0.29 30.51
CA ASP A 205 17.00 1.45 30.59
C ASP A 205 15.52 1.03 30.46
N PHE A 206 14.77 1.32 31.52
CA PHE A 206 13.35 0.99 31.65
C PHE A 206 12.50 1.68 30.56
N ARG A 207 12.86 2.89 30.14
CA ARG A 207 12.12 3.64 29.12
C ARG A 207 12.45 3.12 27.73
N VAL A 208 13.70 2.75 27.46
CA VAL A 208 14.06 2.08 26.19
C VAL A 208 13.24 0.81 26.00
N ARG A 209 13.09 -0.01 27.05
CA ARG A 209 12.27 -1.23 27.00
C ARG A 209 10.81 -0.94 26.67
N ALA A 210 10.18 0.06 27.31
CA ALA A 210 8.80 0.43 27.02
C ALA A 210 8.63 1.01 25.60
N LEU A 211 9.60 1.82 25.15
CA LEU A 211 9.60 2.39 23.79
C LEU A 211 9.80 1.31 22.72
N ASP A 212 10.59 0.28 22.98
CA ASP A 212 10.74 -0.86 22.07
C ASP A 212 9.39 -1.58 21.87
N GLU A 213 8.56 -1.70 22.91
CA GLU A 213 7.20 -2.24 22.76
C GLU A 213 6.32 -1.35 21.87
N VAL A 214 6.45 -0.02 21.98
CA VAL A 214 5.77 0.91 21.07
C VAL A 214 6.24 0.66 19.63
N VAL A 215 7.54 0.57 19.40
CA VAL A 215 8.13 0.31 18.07
C VAL A 215 7.60 -1.00 17.49
N ASP A 216 7.54 -2.07 18.29
CA ASP A 216 6.98 -3.37 17.89
C ASP A 216 5.49 -3.24 17.48
N ARG A 217 4.68 -2.51 18.25
CA ARG A 217 3.28 -2.23 17.88
C ARG A 217 3.16 -1.45 16.57
N ILE A 218 4.03 -0.47 16.35
CA ILE A 218 4.02 0.34 15.12
C ILE A 218 4.47 -0.50 13.91
N GLU A 219 5.40 -1.44 14.08
CA GLU A 219 5.79 -2.39 13.04
C GLU A 219 4.58 -3.23 12.59
N GLU A 220 3.80 -3.78 13.53
CA GLU A 220 2.58 -4.53 13.20
C GLU A 220 1.56 -3.67 12.42
N PHE A 221 1.35 -2.43 12.83
CA PHE A 221 0.44 -1.53 12.12
C PHE A 221 0.95 -1.16 10.72
N THR A 222 2.27 -1.03 10.56
CA THR A 222 2.91 -0.81 9.27
C THR A 222 2.67 -2.01 8.35
N ALA A 223 2.78 -3.24 8.86
CA ALA A 223 2.46 -4.45 8.10
C ALA A 223 1.00 -4.45 7.63
N ILE A 224 0.05 -4.14 8.53
CA ILE A 224 -1.38 -4.07 8.22
C ILE A 224 -1.68 -2.99 7.17
N LEU A 225 -1.06 -1.81 7.29
CA LEU A 225 -1.27 -0.68 6.38
C LEU A 225 -0.84 -0.97 4.93
N ASN A 226 0.10 -1.91 4.77
CA ASN A 226 0.68 -2.32 3.50
C ASN A 226 0.19 -3.73 3.07
N LEU A 227 -0.87 -4.26 3.68
CA LEU A 227 -1.48 -5.52 3.23
C LEU A 227 -1.99 -5.41 1.79
N PRO A 228 -1.83 -6.46 0.97
CA PRO A 228 -2.43 -6.49 -0.36
C PRO A 228 -3.95 -6.46 -0.26
N THR A 229 -4.60 -5.95 -1.31
CA THR A 229 -6.07 -5.89 -1.42
C THR A 229 -6.75 -7.25 -1.25
N SER A 230 -6.03 -8.34 -1.52
CA SER A 230 -6.49 -9.72 -1.31
C SER A 230 -6.57 -10.14 0.17
N ALA A 231 -5.88 -9.46 1.08
CA ALA A 231 -5.77 -9.85 2.49
C ALA A 231 -6.86 -9.25 3.40
N PHE A 232 -7.73 -8.39 2.87
CA PHE A 232 -8.84 -7.81 3.64
C PHE A 232 -10.12 -7.71 2.82
N SER A 233 -11.25 -7.89 3.49
CA SER A 233 -12.58 -7.65 2.92
C SER A 233 -13.16 -6.36 3.48
N ARG A 234 -13.64 -5.46 2.63
CA ARG A 234 -14.36 -4.27 3.09
C ARG A 234 -15.77 -4.64 3.52
N ARG A 235 -16.23 -4.09 4.65
CA ARG A 235 -17.61 -4.27 5.10
C ARG A 235 -18.54 -3.65 4.05
N ARG A 236 -19.40 -4.47 3.46
CA ARG A 236 -20.47 -4.02 2.55
C ARG A 236 -21.36 -3.06 3.32
N LYS A 237 -21.60 -1.84 2.81
CA LYS A 237 -22.79 -1.09 3.23
C LYS A 237 -23.96 -1.99 2.90
N GLN A 238 -24.69 -2.46 3.91
CA GLN A 238 -25.96 -3.12 3.65
C GLN A 238 -26.82 -2.10 2.91
N THR A 239 -26.98 -2.28 1.60
CA THR A 239 -28.08 -1.66 0.89
C THR A 239 -29.34 -2.18 1.57
N ALA A 240 -30.21 -1.25 1.99
CA ALA A 240 -31.40 -1.51 2.80
C ALA A 240 -32.50 -2.31 2.07
N SER A 241 -32.15 -3.24 1.19
CA SER A 241 -33.06 -4.21 0.62
C SER A 241 -32.89 -5.53 1.38
N GLY A 242 -33.67 -5.71 2.45
CA GLY A 242 -33.75 -6.95 3.22
C GLY A 242 -34.39 -8.13 2.46
N GLN A 243 -34.02 -8.34 1.20
CA GLN A 243 -34.40 -9.51 0.42
C GLN A 243 -33.16 -10.33 0.10
N MET A 244 -33.08 -11.53 0.68
CA MET A 244 -32.20 -12.58 0.17
C MET A 244 -32.58 -12.84 -1.30
N LEU A 245 -31.63 -12.64 -2.21
CA LEU A 245 -31.78 -13.05 -3.60
C LEU A 245 -31.90 -14.58 -3.64
N LEU A 246 -33.10 -15.07 -3.98
CA LEU A 246 -33.47 -16.50 -4.06
C LEU A 246 -32.79 -17.24 -5.24
N VAL A 247 -32.12 -16.51 -6.12
CA VAL A 247 -31.31 -17.05 -7.21
C VAL A 247 -29.88 -16.54 -7.00
N PRO A 248 -28.84 -17.39 -7.03
CA PRO A 248 -27.47 -16.91 -7.04
C PRO A 248 -27.33 -15.89 -8.18
N GLY A 249 -27.03 -14.64 -7.82
CA GLY A 249 -26.85 -13.57 -8.79
C GLY A 249 -25.78 -14.00 -9.80
N VAL A 250 -26.03 -13.77 -11.09
CA VAL A 250 -25.00 -14.03 -12.10
C VAL A 250 -23.82 -13.14 -11.78
N ARG A 251 -22.64 -13.74 -11.65
CA ARG A 251 -21.41 -13.03 -11.30
C ARG A 251 -21.08 -12.01 -12.39
N ARG A 252 -21.28 -10.72 -12.09
CA ARG A 252 -20.97 -9.62 -13.00
C ARG A 252 -19.48 -9.26 -12.92
N ALA A 253 -18.82 -9.23 -14.06
CA ALA A 253 -17.46 -8.77 -14.23
C ALA A 253 -17.43 -7.47 -15.03
N VAL A 254 -16.65 -6.50 -14.57
CA VAL A 254 -16.36 -5.28 -15.34
C VAL A 254 -14.87 -5.26 -15.65
N VAL A 255 -14.50 -5.29 -16.92
CA VAL A 255 -13.11 -5.22 -17.37
C VAL A 255 -12.83 -3.82 -17.87
N VAL A 256 -11.91 -3.14 -17.20
CA VAL A 256 -11.58 -1.75 -17.47
C VAL A 256 -10.26 -1.67 -18.22
N ILE A 257 -10.35 -1.23 -19.47
CA ILE A 257 -9.24 -1.06 -20.39
C ILE A 257 -9.05 0.42 -20.74
N GLY A 258 -7.86 0.77 -21.24
CA GLY A 258 -7.53 2.14 -21.59
C GLY A 258 -6.04 2.45 -21.44
N LYS A 259 -5.63 3.59 -22.00
CA LYS A 259 -4.22 4.00 -22.05
C LYS A 259 -3.64 4.31 -20.66
N THR A 260 -2.32 4.44 -20.58
CA THR A 260 -1.65 4.80 -19.32
C THR A 260 -2.14 6.18 -18.85
N CYS A 261 -2.39 6.31 -17.55
CA CYS A 261 -2.96 7.52 -16.91
C CYS A 261 -4.38 7.93 -17.37
N ALA A 262 -5.15 7.01 -17.98
CA ALA A 262 -6.56 7.26 -18.33
C ALA A 262 -7.54 7.23 -17.13
N GLY A 263 -7.13 6.74 -15.95
CA GLY A 263 -7.99 6.67 -14.76
C GLY A 263 -8.50 5.27 -14.39
N LYS A 264 -7.92 4.20 -14.95
CA LYS A 264 -8.30 2.81 -14.66
C LYS A 264 -8.19 2.43 -13.17
N SER A 265 -7.06 2.74 -12.52
CA SER A 265 -6.88 2.44 -11.10
C SER A 265 -7.89 3.20 -10.23
N THR A 266 -8.21 4.44 -10.61
CA THR A 266 -9.25 5.24 -9.95
C THR A 266 -10.63 4.63 -10.10
N PHE A 267 -10.96 4.09 -11.29
CA PHE A 267 -12.19 3.31 -11.49
C PHE A 267 -12.22 2.12 -10.54
N GLY A 268 -11.15 1.32 -10.52
CA GLY A 268 -11.08 0.12 -9.68
C GLY A 268 -11.19 0.41 -8.19
N GLU A 269 -10.47 1.44 -7.72
CA GLU A 269 -10.54 1.90 -6.32
C GLU A 269 -11.96 2.34 -5.95
N TYR A 270 -12.58 3.17 -6.78
CA TYR A 270 -13.94 3.65 -6.52
C TYR A 270 -14.99 2.53 -6.62
N ALA A 271 -14.86 1.61 -7.57
CA ALA A 271 -15.74 0.44 -7.67
C ALA A 271 -15.61 -0.48 -6.44
N SER A 272 -14.42 -0.57 -5.85
CA SER A 272 -14.19 -1.25 -4.57
C SER A 272 -14.95 -0.59 -3.43
N ASP A 273 -15.01 0.75 -3.40
CA ASP A 273 -15.83 1.49 -2.44
C ASP A 273 -17.34 1.19 -2.60
N GLN A 274 -17.78 0.87 -3.82
CA GLN A 274 -19.18 0.50 -4.15
C GLN A 274 -19.47 -1.00 -4.01
N GLY A 275 -18.52 -1.81 -3.51
CA GLY A 275 -18.74 -3.21 -3.18
C GLY A 275 -18.38 -4.22 -4.26
N PHE A 276 -17.64 -3.82 -5.30
CA PHE A 276 -17.03 -4.76 -6.25
C PHE A 276 -15.67 -5.24 -5.73
N LYS A 277 -15.33 -6.52 -5.94
CA LYS A 277 -13.95 -6.98 -5.73
C LYS A 277 -13.06 -6.41 -6.83
N TRP A 278 -12.13 -5.51 -6.51
CA TRP A 278 -11.19 -4.97 -7.50
C TRP A 278 -9.92 -5.83 -7.57
N ILE A 279 -9.53 -6.21 -8.79
CA ILE A 279 -8.29 -6.93 -9.09
C ILE A 279 -7.49 -6.14 -10.12
N GLU A 280 -6.28 -5.72 -9.75
CA GLU A 280 -5.35 -5.10 -10.70
C GLU A 280 -4.41 -6.16 -11.31
N ALA A 281 -4.47 -6.34 -12.62
CA ALA A 281 -3.64 -7.31 -13.34
C ALA A 281 -2.13 -7.08 -13.12
N SER A 282 -1.71 -5.84 -12.88
CA SER A 282 -0.31 -5.51 -12.58
C SER A 282 0.15 -6.08 -11.23
N GLU A 283 -0.75 -6.21 -10.24
CA GLU A 283 -0.47 -6.84 -8.95
C GLU A 283 -0.27 -8.35 -9.08
N VAL A 284 -1.08 -9.00 -9.92
CA VAL A 284 -0.92 -10.42 -10.25
C VAL A 284 0.46 -10.66 -10.89
N VAL A 285 0.88 -9.79 -11.81
CA VAL A 285 2.21 -9.88 -12.43
C VAL A 285 3.33 -9.65 -11.41
N ARG A 286 3.18 -8.70 -10.47
CA ARG A 286 4.15 -8.49 -9.39
C ARG A 286 4.26 -9.69 -8.47
N SER A 287 3.14 -10.26 -8.05
CA SER A 287 3.11 -11.47 -7.22
C SER A 287 3.80 -12.66 -7.91
N LEU A 288 3.57 -12.84 -9.22
CA LEU A 288 4.26 -13.87 -10.00
C LEU A 288 5.76 -13.59 -10.13
N ARG A 289 6.17 -12.32 -10.22
CA ARG A 289 7.58 -11.92 -10.24
C ARG A 289 8.27 -12.25 -8.92
N GLU A 290 7.65 -11.91 -7.80
CA GLU A 290 8.17 -12.20 -6.45
C GLU A 290 8.36 -13.69 -6.18
N GLN A 291 7.52 -14.53 -6.79
CA GLN A 291 7.62 -15.99 -6.73
C GLN A 291 8.60 -16.58 -7.76
N SER A 292 9.07 -15.77 -8.72
CA SER A 292 9.99 -16.22 -9.76
C SER A 292 11.45 -16.03 -9.36
N THR A 293 12.33 -16.87 -9.91
CA THR A 293 13.78 -16.68 -9.81
C THR A 293 14.33 -15.65 -10.81
N ASP A 294 13.47 -15.04 -11.61
CA ASP A 294 13.85 -14.21 -12.76
C ASP A 294 14.13 -12.76 -12.31
N LYS A 295 15.40 -12.35 -12.37
CA LYS A 295 15.89 -11.05 -11.86
C LYS A 295 15.82 -9.94 -12.91
N LYS A 296 14.74 -9.86 -13.69
CA LYS A 296 14.60 -8.76 -14.66
C LYS A 296 14.50 -7.41 -13.95
N ASP A 297 15.09 -6.39 -14.56
CA ASP A 297 15.22 -5.06 -13.94
C ASP A 297 13.86 -4.38 -13.76
N SER A 298 12.95 -4.51 -14.72
CA SER A 298 11.61 -3.90 -14.64
C SER A 298 10.44 -4.90 -14.64
N THR A 299 9.34 -4.50 -13.97
CA THR A 299 8.07 -5.27 -13.99
C THR A 299 7.48 -5.38 -15.40
N GLU A 300 7.74 -4.40 -16.29
CA GLU A 300 7.26 -4.42 -17.67
C GLU A 300 7.98 -5.46 -18.52
N GLU A 301 9.30 -5.58 -18.40
CA GLU A 301 10.08 -6.62 -19.09
C GLU A 301 9.76 -8.03 -18.59
N PHE A 302 9.47 -8.14 -17.28
CA PHE A 302 8.94 -9.37 -16.71
C PHE A 302 7.56 -9.70 -17.29
N ALA A 303 6.63 -8.73 -17.34
CA ALA A 303 5.31 -8.93 -17.93
C ALA A 303 5.40 -9.41 -19.39
N LYS A 304 6.25 -8.78 -20.21
CA LYS A 304 6.44 -9.18 -21.61
C LYS A 304 6.92 -10.63 -21.73
N ALA A 305 7.93 -11.03 -20.95
CA ALA A 305 8.44 -12.39 -21.02
C ALA A 305 7.50 -13.42 -20.39
N LEU A 306 6.78 -13.05 -19.33
CA LEU A 306 5.75 -13.91 -18.74
C LEU A 306 4.68 -14.27 -19.79
N LEU A 307 4.19 -13.27 -20.53
CA LEU A 307 3.20 -13.48 -21.60
C LEU A 307 3.79 -14.29 -22.77
N SER A 308 5.02 -14.01 -23.18
CA SER A 308 5.68 -14.75 -24.28
C SER A 308 5.99 -16.21 -23.93
N ASN A 309 6.40 -16.50 -22.68
CA ASN A 309 6.85 -17.83 -22.27
C ASN A 309 5.71 -18.72 -21.73
N SER A 310 4.73 -18.13 -21.04
CA SER A 310 3.68 -18.86 -20.32
C SER A 310 2.30 -18.75 -20.97
N GLY A 311 2.22 -18.03 -22.10
CA GLY A 311 0.98 -17.73 -22.82
C GLY A 311 0.38 -16.39 -22.41
N HIS A 312 -0.26 -15.73 -23.38
CA HIS A 312 -0.80 -14.38 -23.22
C HIS A 312 -2.04 -14.31 -22.30
N ASP A 313 -2.61 -15.44 -21.89
CA ASP A 313 -3.74 -15.58 -20.98
C ASP A 313 -3.34 -15.92 -19.53
N ILE A 314 -2.04 -16.01 -19.21
CA ILE A 314 -1.54 -16.44 -17.90
C ILE A 314 -2.05 -15.58 -16.74
N VAL A 315 -2.14 -14.27 -16.94
CA VAL A 315 -2.65 -13.35 -15.90
C VAL A 315 -4.13 -13.59 -15.68
N ALA A 316 -4.93 -13.71 -16.74
CA ALA A 316 -6.35 -14.01 -16.64
C ALA A 316 -6.62 -15.36 -15.95
N ARG A 317 -5.83 -16.41 -16.24
CA ARG A 317 -5.91 -17.69 -15.50
C ARG A 317 -5.69 -17.52 -14.00
N ASN A 318 -4.70 -16.72 -13.60
CA ASN A 318 -4.44 -16.44 -12.18
C ASN A 318 -5.56 -15.61 -11.55
N VAL A 319 -6.10 -14.63 -12.27
CA VAL A 319 -7.27 -13.86 -11.82
C VAL A 319 -8.47 -14.77 -11.58
N LEU A 320 -8.76 -15.70 -12.50
CA LEU A 320 -9.85 -16.67 -12.34
C LEU A 320 -9.65 -17.56 -11.10
N ARG A 321 -8.43 -18.04 -10.84
CA ARG A 321 -8.12 -18.79 -9.60
C ARG A 321 -8.36 -17.97 -8.32
N LEU A 322 -8.01 -16.68 -8.32
CA LEU A 322 -8.31 -15.78 -7.20
C LEU A 322 -9.82 -15.54 -7.00
N LEU A 323 -10.62 -15.90 -8.00
CA LEU A 323 -12.05 -15.75 -8.05
C LEU A 323 -12.80 -17.07 -7.80
N GLU A 324 -12.11 -18.23 -7.72
CA GLU A 324 -12.71 -19.56 -7.50
C GLU A 324 -13.33 -19.76 -6.10
N SER A 325 -13.06 -18.88 -5.12
CA SER A 325 -13.79 -18.89 -3.85
C SER A 325 -15.27 -18.58 -4.09
N ASP A 326 -16.19 -19.39 -3.54
CA ASP A 326 -17.67 -19.48 -3.67
C ASP A 326 -18.54 -18.17 -3.62
N SER A 327 -17.97 -16.99 -3.85
CA SER A 327 -18.72 -15.74 -3.91
C SER A 327 -19.14 -15.39 -5.34
N ASN A 328 -20.45 -15.27 -5.54
CA ASN A 328 -21.06 -14.63 -6.72
C ASN A 328 -20.90 -13.09 -6.70
N ASP A 329 -19.89 -12.59 -6.00
CA ASP A 329 -19.68 -11.16 -5.86
C ASP A 329 -19.25 -10.56 -7.20
N PRO A 330 -19.78 -9.37 -7.54
CA PRO A 330 -19.35 -8.67 -8.72
C PRO A 330 -17.90 -8.21 -8.54
N PHE A 331 -17.13 -8.17 -9.63
CA PHE A 331 -15.73 -7.83 -9.59
C PHE A 331 -15.32 -6.92 -10.75
N VAL A 332 -14.27 -6.13 -10.53
CA VAL A 332 -13.66 -5.27 -11.54
C VAL A 332 -12.23 -5.73 -11.78
N ILE A 333 -11.86 -5.91 -13.03
CA ILE A 333 -10.47 -6.15 -13.43
C ILE A 333 -9.95 -4.93 -14.16
N THR A 334 -8.79 -4.43 -13.75
CA THR A 334 -8.08 -3.35 -14.47
C THR A 334 -6.73 -3.83 -14.96
N GLY A 335 -6.31 -3.37 -16.14
CA GLY A 335 -4.91 -3.47 -16.56
C GLY A 335 -4.52 -4.73 -17.32
N PHE A 336 -5.49 -5.45 -17.89
CA PHE A 336 -5.22 -6.39 -18.98
C PHE A 336 -4.54 -5.68 -20.16
N ARG A 337 -3.69 -6.42 -20.85
CA ARG A 337 -2.80 -5.95 -21.93
C ARG A 337 -2.89 -6.80 -23.19
N ALA A 338 -3.37 -8.03 -23.10
CA ALA A 338 -3.49 -8.98 -24.21
C ALA A 338 -4.96 -9.33 -24.50
N LEU A 339 -5.23 -9.70 -25.77
CA LEU A 339 -6.58 -10.09 -26.19
C LEU A 339 -6.98 -11.45 -25.61
N GLU A 340 -6.02 -12.34 -25.43
CA GLU A 340 -6.19 -13.67 -24.88
C GLU A 340 -6.71 -13.63 -23.44
N GLU A 341 -6.34 -12.60 -22.66
CA GLU A 341 -6.87 -12.38 -21.31
C GLU A 341 -8.38 -12.11 -21.34
N ILE A 342 -8.81 -11.28 -22.29
CA ILE A 342 -10.22 -10.93 -22.49
C ILE A 342 -10.99 -12.12 -23.03
N GLU A 343 -10.45 -12.83 -24.04
CA GLU A 343 -11.07 -14.02 -24.61
C GLU A 343 -11.32 -15.08 -23.54
N LEU A 344 -10.32 -15.36 -22.70
CA LEU A 344 -10.47 -16.32 -21.61
C LEU A 344 -11.56 -15.86 -20.64
N LEU A 345 -11.56 -14.59 -20.24
CA LEU A 345 -12.56 -14.10 -19.29
C LEU A 345 -13.98 -14.18 -19.86
N LEU A 346 -14.18 -13.78 -21.12
CA LEU A 346 -15.47 -13.87 -21.81
C LEU A 346 -15.98 -15.31 -21.92
N ARG A 347 -15.07 -16.29 -22.00
CA ARG A 347 -15.43 -17.71 -22.07
C ARG A 347 -15.82 -18.29 -20.72
N GLU A 348 -15.09 -17.92 -19.66
CA GLU A 348 -15.24 -18.53 -18.33
C GLU A 348 -16.26 -17.78 -17.44
N VAL A 349 -16.55 -16.51 -17.74
CA VAL A 349 -17.43 -15.67 -16.91
C VAL A 349 -18.70 -15.30 -17.68
N PRO A 350 -19.91 -15.63 -17.18
CA PRO A 350 -21.15 -15.45 -17.93
C PRO A 350 -21.54 -14.00 -18.28
N GLN A 351 -21.18 -13.04 -17.42
CA GLN A 351 -21.53 -11.63 -17.59
C GLN A 351 -20.29 -10.76 -17.46
N VAL A 352 -19.68 -10.42 -18.60
CA VAL A 352 -18.54 -9.53 -18.67
C VAL A 352 -18.93 -8.28 -19.44
N GLU A 353 -18.71 -7.12 -18.82
CA GLU A 353 -18.82 -5.81 -19.45
C GLU A 353 -17.41 -5.25 -19.66
N ILE A 354 -17.09 -4.82 -20.88
CA ILE A 354 -15.78 -4.24 -21.20
C ILE A 354 -15.92 -2.73 -21.31
N VAL A 355 -15.26 -2.01 -20.41
CA VAL A 355 -15.30 -0.56 -20.30
C VAL A 355 -13.98 0.00 -20.78
N LEU A 356 -14.01 0.79 -21.86
CA LEU A 356 -12.88 1.56 -22.34
C LEU A 356 -12.90 2.95 -21.72
N ILE A 357 -11.83 3.33 -21.02
CA ILE A 357 -11.65 4.71 -20.56
C ILE A 357 -10.75 5.46 -21.53
N GLU A 358 -11.28 6.56 -22.06
CA GLU A 358 -10.59 7.47 -22.94
C GLU A 358 -10.22 8.77 -22.21
N SER A 359 -9.02 9.26 -22.50
CA SER A 359 -8.58 10.59 -22.09
C SER A 359 -7.50 11.07 -23.06
N SER A 360 -7.47 12.37 -23.31
CA SER A 360 -6.56 13.04 -24.22
C SER A 360 -5.11 12.87 -23.75
N GLU A 361 -4.16 12.88 -24.68
CA GLU A 361 -2.73 12.79 -24.34
C GLU A 361 -2.33 13.89 -23.34
N ARG A 362 -2.88 15.09 -23.52
CA ARG A 362 -2.66 16.22 -22.62
C ARG A 362 -3.10 15.88 -21.18
N THR A 363 -4.36 15.51 -20.99
CA THR A 363 -4.92 15.18 -19.67
C THR A 363 -4.15 14.03 -19.01
N ARG A 364 -3.78 13.00 -19.77
CA ARG A 364 -3.01 11.86 -19.25
C ARG A 364 -1.59 12.25 -18.85
N TYR A 365 -0.95 13.13 -19.61
CA TYR A 365 0.38 13.65 -19.29
C TYR A 365 0.35 14.55 -18.04
N GLU A 366 -0.65 15.42 -17.90
CA GLU A 366 -0.85 16.23 -16.69
C GLU A 366 -0.99 15.34 -15.44
N ARG A 367 -1.81 14.27 -15.52
CA ARG A 367 -1.95 13.27 -14.45
C ARG A 367 -0.64 12.52 -14.16
N PHE A 368 0.11 12.17 -15.21
CA PHE A 368 1.40 11.49 -15.09
C PHE A 368 2.43 12.33 -14.33
N VAL A 369 2.51 13.63 -14.63
CA VAL A 369 3.41 14.57 -13.94
C VAL A 369 3.04 14.69 -12.45
N VAL A 370 1.75 14.83 -12.12
CA VAL A 370 1.29 14.91 -10.71
C VAL A 370 1.60 13.63 -9.93
N ARG A 371 1.50 12.46 -10.58
CA ARG A 371 1.73 11.16 -9.93
C ARG A 371 3.21 10.92 -9.58
N ASN A 372 4.14 11.46 -10.37
CA ASN A 372 5.57 11.38 -10.09
C ASN A 372 5.98 12.47 -9.09
N ARG A 373 5.72 12.22 -7.80
CA ARG A 373 6.07 13.11 -6.67
C ARG A 373 7.59 13.37 -6.49
N ASP A 374 8.45 12.76 -7.30
CA ASP A 374 9.91 12.89 -7.21
C ASP A 374 10.55 13.93 -8.15
N GLY A 375 9.76 14.75 -8.86
CA GLY A 375 10.29 15.96 -9.53
C GLY A 375 11.33 15.72 -10.63
N ARG A 376 11.60 14.47 -11.05
CA ARG A 376 12.36 14.18 -12.26
C ARG A 376 11.41 14.37 -13.44
N GLY A 377 11.43 15.57 -14.02
CA GLY A 377 10.62 15.95 -15.17
C GLY A 377 10.84 14.99 -16.34
N GLU A 378 10.04 13.93 -16.40
CA GLU A 378 9.96 13.08 -17.57
C GLU A 378 9.28 13.86 -18.70
N SER A 379 9.96 13.94 -19.85
CA SER A 379 9.46 14.66 -21.01
C SER A 379 8.20 14.00 -21.59
N LEU A 380 7.40 14.78 -22.31
CA LEU A 380 6.29 14.26 -23.12
C LEU A 380 6.74 13.13 -24.07
N SER A 381 7.98 13.19 -24.57
CA SER A 381 8.56 12.12 -25.39
C SER A 381 8.78 10.81 -24.62
N SER A 382 9.24 10.87 -23.36
CA SER A 382 9.36 9.71 -22.47
C SER A 382 7.97 9.09 -22.21
N PHE A 383 6.99 9.94 -21.91
CA PHE A 383 5.60 9.50 -21.71
C PHE A 383 5.04 8.79 -22.95
N ARG A 384 5.23 9.37 -24.14
CA ARG A 384 4.81 8.74 -25.40
C ARG A 384 5.50 7.40 -25.66
N ALA A 385 6.79 7.28 -25.35
CA ALA A 385 7.51 6.01 -25.52
C ALA A 385 6.98 4.92 -24.59
N LYS A 386 6.68 5.26 -23.32
CA LYS A 386 6.04 4.34 -22.36
C LYS A 386 4.63 3.94 -22.79
N ASP A 387 3.83 4.90 -23.22
CA ASP A 387 2.47 4.64 -23.72
C ASP A 387 2.52 3.71 -24.95
N GLN A 388 3.45 3.95 -25.87
CA GLN A 388 3.67 3.08 -27.03
C GLN A 388 4.10 1.66 -26.63
N GLY A 389 4.99 1.51 -25.64
CA GLY A 389 5.40 0.21 -25.14
C GLY A 389 4.24 -0.61 -24.53
N HIS A 390 3.20 0.06 -24.01
CA HIS A 390 1.96 -0.57 -23.54
C HIS A 390 1.00 -0.90 -24.70
N TRP A 391 1.00 -0.08 -25.75
CA TRP A 391 0.28 -0.36 -26.99
C TRP A 391 0.78 -1.62 -27.70
N ASP A 392 2.08 -1.89 -27.61
CA ASP A 392 2.72 -3.04 -28.26
C ASP A 392 2.29 -4.41 -27.69
N PHE A 393 1.54 -4.46 -26.59
CA PHE A 393 0.93 -5.70 -26.09
C PHE A 393 -0.32 -6.12 -26.90
N GLY A 394 -0.91 -5.20 -27.66
CA GLY A 394 -1.91 -5.51 -28.69
C GLY A 394 -3.36 -5.20 -28.33
N LEU A 395 -3.78 -5.33 -27.06
CA LEU A 395 -5.19 -5.11 -26.67
C LEU A 395 -5.69 -3.71 -26.98
N LEU A 396 -4.94 -2.67 -26.60
CA LEU A 396 -5.36 -1.28 -26.77
C LEU A 396 -5.57 -0.88 -28.23
N SER A 397 -4.91 -1.56 -29.17
CA SER A 397 -5.01 -1.25 -30.60
C SER A 397 -6.37 -1.55 -31.21
N VAL A 398 -7.12 -2.43 -30.57
CA VAL A 398 -8.43 -2.91 -31.01
C VAL A 398 -9.46 -2.85 -29.87
N ALA A 399 -9.16 -2.09 -28.81
CA ALA A 399 -10.00 -1.99 -27.63
C ALA A 399 -11.42 -1.50 -27.96
N GLU A 400 -11.53 -0.51 -28.86
CA GLU A 400 -12.80 0.02 -29.35
C GLU A 400 -13.68 -1.04 -30.03
N ASP A 401 -13.07 -2.07 -30.65
CA ASP A 401 -13.83 -3.11 -31.35
C ASP A 401 -14.60 -4.04 -30.39
N PHE A 402 -14.22 -4.05 -29.11
CA PHE A 402 -14.75 -4.97 -28.09
C PHE A 402 -15.25 -4.30 -26.81
N SER A 403 -15.11 -2.99 -26.66
CA SER A 403 -15.68 -2.29 -25.51
C SER A 403 -17.19 -2.16 -25.67
N SER A 404 -17.96 -2.56 -24.66
CA SER A 404 -19.41 -2.34 -24.62
C SER A 404 -19.78 -0.94 -24.14
N VAL A 405 -18.88 -0.32 -23.37
CA VAL A 405 -19.05 1.03 -22.80
C VAL A 405 -17.77 1.81 -22.99
N VAL A 406 -17.89 3.08 -23.36
CA VAL A 406 -16.77 4.03 -23.43
C VAL A 406 -17.03 5.16 -22.44
N ILE A 407 -16.04 5.47 -21.60
CA ILE A 407 -16.06 6.60 -20.67
C ILE A 407 -15.03 7.64 -21.13
N GLU A 408 -15.48 8.87 -21.36
CA GLU A 408 -14.65 10.03 -21.63
C GLU A 408 -14.28 10.73 -20.31
N ASN A 409 -13.08 10.45 -19.82
CA ASN A 409 -12.57 10.99 -18.57
C ASN A 409 -11.73 12.26 -18.80
N GLU A 410 -12.38 13.33 -19.25
CA GLU A 410 -11.79 14.68 -19.38
C GLU A 410 -12.19 15.63 -18.25
N GLY A 411 -13.18 15.23 -17.45
CA GLY A 411 -13.81 16.06 -16.43
C GLY A 411 -13.12 16.10 -15.07
N SER A 412 -13.86 16.60 -14.09
CA SER A 412 -13.50 16.58 -12.67
C SER A 412 -13.56 15.17 -12.08
N MET A 413 -12.99 15.00 -10.88
CA MET A 413 -13.03 13.72 -10.16
C MET A 413 -14.48 13.35 -9.78
N GLU A 414 -15.30 14.34 -9.45
CA GLU A 414 -16.72 14.18 -9.14
C GLU A 414 -17.52 13.70 -10.35
N GLU A 415 -17.29 14.30 -11.52
CA GLU A 415 -17.89 13.87 -12.79
C GLU A 415 -17.48 12.43 -13.11
N TYR A 416 -16.19 12.12 -12.99
CA TYR A 416 -15.69 10.77 -13.27
C TYR A 416 -16.28 9.73 -12.31
N ARG A 417 -16.44 10.05 -11.02
CA ARG A 417 -17.13 9.19 -10.04
C ARG A 417 -18.58 8.93 -10.44
N ALA A 418 -19.31 9.96 -10.88
CA ALA A 418 -20.69 9.81 -11.34
C ALA A 418 -20.77 8.93 -12.60
N GLN A 419 -19.83 9.07 -13.53
CA GLN A 419 -19.72 8.19 -14.71
C GLN A 419 -19.43 6.73 -14.31
N ILE A 420 -18.56 6.51 -13.32
CA ILE A 420 -18.30 5.17 -12.79
C ILE A 420 -19.57 4.60 -12.15
N ASP A 421 -20.27 5.35 -11.31
CA ASP A 421 -21.53 4.92 -10.69
C ASP A 421 -22.60 4.55 -11.73
N ALA A 422 -22.71 5.34 -12.79
CA ALA A 422 -23.55 5.06 -13.95
C ALA A 422 -23.24 3.68 -14.56
N VAL A 423 -21.96 3.39 -14.83
CA VAL A 423 -21.55 2.08 -15.34
C VAL A 423 -21.83 0.97 -14.32
N LEU A 424 -21.45 1.15 -13.06
CA LEU A 424 -21.66 0.13 -12.02
C LEU A 424 -23.14 -0.14 -11.72
N SER A 425 -24.04 0.80 -12.02
CA SER A 425 -25.49 0.64 -11.89
C SER A 425 -26.23 0.27 -13.18
N ASN A 426 -25.50 0.11 -14.30
CA ASN A 426 -26.06 -0.08 -15.65
C ASN A 426 -26.99 1.07 -16.08
N ASN A 427 -26.74 2.29 -15.60
CA ASN A 427 -27.47 3.50 -15.98
C ASN A 427 -26.56 4.42 -16.78
N TYR A 428 -26.54 4.26 -18.10
CA TYR A 428 -25.59 4.94 -18.99
C TYR A 428 -26.06 6.32 -19.46
N ASP A 429 -27.20 6.83 -18.97
CA ASP A 429 -27.73 8.14 -19.36
C ASP A 429 -27.05 9.27 -18.58
N ILE A 430 -25.76 9.49 -18.89
CA ILE A 430 -24.95 10.55 -18.29
C ILE A 430 -23.92 11.08 -19.31
N PRO A 431 -23.61 12.39 -19.30
CA PRO A 431 -22.57 12.94 -20.17
C PRO A 431 -21.22 12.24 -20.03
N GLY A 432 -20.60 11.95 -21.18
CA GLY A 432 -19.30 11.30 -21.27
C GLY A 432 -19.32 9.78 -21.10
N VAL A 433 -20.49 9.13 -20.98
CA VAL A 433 -20.62 7.67 -21.08
C VAL A 433 -21.35 7.34 -22.37
N ARG A 434 -20.74 6.51 -23.22
CA ARG A 434 -21.32 6.05 -24.49
C ARG A 434 -21.45 4.53 -24.49
N LEU A 435 -22.63 4.05 -24.86
CA LEU A 435 -22.82 2.65 -25.21
C LEU A 435 -22.31 2.43 -26.63
N GLU A 436 -21.28 1.61 -26.76
CA GLU A 436 -20.80 1.11 -28.04
C GLU A 436 -21.12 -0.40 -28.05
N PRO A 437 -22.35 -0.81 -28.41
CA PRO A 437 -22.62 -2.23 -28.54
C PRO A 437 -21.64 -2.82 -29.54
N TYR A 438 -21.02 -3.96 -29.20
CA TYR A 438 -20.11 -4.72 -30.06
C TYR A 438 -20.57 -4.65 -31.51
N SER A 439 -20.00 -3.75 -32.30
CA SER A 439 -20.47 -3.49 -33.64
C SER A 439 -19.83 -4.51 -34.59
N SER A 440 -20.16 -5.79 -34.36
CA SER A 440 -19.72 -6.93 -35.17
C SER A 440 -19.98 -6.69 -36.67
N ARG A 441 -21.02 -5.93 -37.03
CA ARG A 441 -21.33 -5.54 -38.41
C ARG A 441 -20.36 -4.53 -39.03
N ARG A 442 -19.85 -3.53 -38.29
CA ARG A 442 -18.82 -2.59 -38.82
C ARG A 442 -17.45 -3.27 -38.90
N THR A 443 -17.10 -4.09 -37.91
CA THR A 443 -15.79 -4.74 -37.82
C THR A 443 -15.64 -5.90 -38.80
N ASN A 444 -16.69 -6.72 -39.03
CA ASN A 444 -16.64 -7.86 -39.97
C ASN A 444 -16.32 -7.48 -41.42
N ASN A 445 -16.66 -6.24 -41.83
CA ASN A 445 -16.35 -5.70 -43.16
C ASN A 445 -15.11 -4.80 -43.19
N SER A 446 -14.41 -4.65 -42.06
CA SER A 446 -13.18 -3.86 -42.00
C SER A 446 -12.11 -4.43 -42.94
N GLN A 447 -11.23 -3.57 -43.43
CA GLN A 447 -10.10 -4.01 -44.24
C GLN A 447 -9.16 -4.92 -43.43
N LEU A 448 -8.99 -4.63 -42.14
CA LEU A 448 -8.17 -5.42 -41.22
C LEU A 448 -8.68 -6.86 -41.09
N VAL A 449 -9.96 -7.05 -40.74
CA VAL A 449 -10.55 -8.39 -40.55
C VAL A 449 -10.42 -9.24 -41.81
N ARG A 450 -10.63 -8.65 -42.99
CA ARG A 450 -10.48 -9.36 -44.26
C ARG A 450 -9.04 -9.77 -44.53
N CYS A 451 -8.06 -8.89 -44.27
CA CYS A 451 -6.64 -9.25 -44.37
C CYS A 451 -6.29 -10.40 -43.40
N LEU A 452 -6.74 -10.33 -42.14
CA LEU A 452 -6.47 -11.36 -41.14
C LEU A 452 -7.12 -12.69 -41.49
N ARG A 453 -8.36 -12.70 -42.01
CA ARG A 453 -9.04 -13.93 -42.48
C ARG A 453 -8.27 -14.62 -43.61
N VAL A 454 -7.75 -13.85 -44.56
CA VAL A 454 -6.93 -14.39 -45.67
C VAL A 454 -5.64 -15.01 -45.13
N LEU A 455 -4.94 -14.31 -44.23
CA LEU A 455 -3.74 -14.83 -43.58
C LEU A 455 -4.01 -16.09 -42.77
N ASN A 456 -5.11 -16.11 -41.99
CA ASN A 456 -5.51 -17.26 -41.19
C ASN A 456 -5.85 -18.48 -42.05
N LYS A 457 -6.63 -18.27 -43.12
CA LYS A 457 -7.01 -19.33 -44.07
C LYS A 457 -5.81 -19.91 -44.82
N ALA A 458 -4.83 -19.07 -45.17
CA ALA A 458 -3.64 -19.52 -45.88
C ALA A 458 -2.71 -20.38 -45.01
N GLY A 459 -2.71 -20.16 -43.68
CA GLY A 459 -1.86 -20.92 -42.75
C GLY A 459 -0.35 -20.72 -42.92
N ARG A 460 0.08 -19.79 -43.80
CA ARG A 460 1.47 -19.46 -44.10
C ARG A 460 1.64 -17.96 -44.28
N ALA A 461 2.89 -17.50 -44.30
CA ALA A 461 3.20 -16.10 -44.61
C ALA A 461 2.83 -15.75 -46.07
N LEU A 462 2.21 -14.59 -46.26
CA LEU A 462 1.76 -14.08 -47.56
C LEU A 462 2.37 -12.70 -47.84
N ASP A 463 2.67 -12.40 -49.10
CA ASP A 463 2.96 -11.03 -49.52
C ASP A 463 1.66 -10.19 -49.69
N CYS A 464 1.80 -8.86 -49.79
CA CYS A 464 0.65 -7.97 -49.89
C CYS A 464 -0.18 -8.15 -51.19
N ASN A 465 0.38 -8.72 -52.27
CA ASN A 465 -0.40 -9.05 -53.46
C ASN A 465 -1.24 -10.30 -53.23
N GLU A 466 -0.64 -11.34 -52.65
CA GLU A 466 -1.36 -12.56 -52.26
C GLU A 466 -2.52 -12.24 -51.31
N ILE A 467 -2.30 -11.36 -50.32
CA ILE A 467 -3.37 -10.92 -49.41
C ILE A 467 -4.45 -10.13 -50.17
N SER A 468 -4.06 -9.17 -51.02
CA SER A 468 -4.97 -8.40 -51.87
C SER A 468 -5.87 -9.32 -52.70
N ASP A 469 -5.29 -10.32 -53.36
CA ASP A 469 -6.02 -11.24 -54.23
C ASP A 469 -6.92 -12.18 -53.41
N GLY A 470 -6.45 -12.64 -52.26
CA GLY A 470 -7.27 -13.40 -51.32
C GLY A 470 -8.50 -12.62 -50.83
N THR A 471 -8.38 -11.30 -50.63
CA THR A 471 -9.52 -10.48 -50.17
C THR A 471 -10.63 -10.35 -51.21
N ALA A 472 -10.32 -10.51 -52.51
CA ALA A 472 -11.31 -10.51 -53.58
C ALA A 472 -12.24 -11.74 -53.51
N ASN A 473 -11.73 -12.87 -52.99
CA ASN A 473 -12.50 -14.09 -52.81
C ASN A 473 -13.41 -14.04 -51.57
N SER A 474 -13.22 -13.06 -50.68
CA SER A 474 -13.98 -12.88 -49.43
C SER A 474 -14.75 -11.55 -49.38
N GLY A 475 -14.90 -10.85 -50.51
CA GLY A 475 -15.57 -9.55 -50.62
C GLY A 475 -14.89 -8.58 -51.61
N ALA A 476 -14.98 -7.27 -51.38
CA ALA A 476 -14.35 -6.28 -52.25
C ALA A 476 -12.81 -6.31 -52.15
N ARG A 477 -12.12 -6.45 -53.29
CA ARG A 477 -10.64 -6.48 -53.35
C ARG A 477 -10.03 -5.25 -52.65
N ILE A 478 -9.10 -5.49 -51.72
CA ILE A 478 -8.32 -4.44 -51.07
C ILE A 478 -7.03 -4.23 -51.88
N ARG A 479 -6.76 -3.00 -52.31
CA ARG A 479 -5.53 -2.67 -53.06
C ARG A 479 -4.28 -2.93 -52.21
N PHE A 480 -3.19 -3.35 -52.85
CA PHE A 480 -1.87 -3.60 -52.23
C PHE A 480 -1.45 -2.53 -51.20
N ASN A 481 -1.53 -1.24 -51.56
CA ASN A 481 -1.12 -0.15 -50.66
C ASN A 481 -1.97 -0.08 -49.39
N ASN A 482 -3.26 -0.41 -49.50
CA ASN A 482 -4.17 -0.42 -48.34
C ASN A 482 -3.93 -1.66 -47.49
N VAL A 483 -3.69 -2.83 -48.11
CA VAL A 483 -3.25 -4.03 -47.38
C VAL A 483 -2.03 -3.71 -46.54
N ASN A 484 -0.96 -3.20 -47.17
CA ASN A 484 0.30 -2.88 -46.49
C ASN A 484 0.09 -1.89 -45.33
N LYS A 485 -0.73 -0.84 -45.53
CA LYS A 485 -1.08 0.11 -44.47
C LYS A 485 -1.80 -0.55 -43.30
N MET A 486 -2.72 -1.47 -43.56
CA MET A 486 -3.48 -2.17 -42.51
C MET A 486 -2.59 -3.10 -41.71
N VAL A 487 -1.91 -4.05 -42.34
CA VAL A 487 -1.09 -5.03 -41.60
C VAL A 487 0.09 -4.39 -40.88
N LYS A 488 0.66 -3.30 -41.43
CA LYS A 488 1.72 -2.52 -40.78
C LYS A 488 1.21 -1.75 -39.55
N ARG A 489 -0.06 -1.34 -39.52
CA ARG A 489 -0.65 -0.61 -38.39
C ARG A 489 -0.90 -1.51 -37.17
N TYR A 490 -1.08 -2.81 -37.37
CA TYR A 490 -1.40 -3.78 -36.32
C TYR A 490 -0.36 -4.92 -36.27
N PRO A 491 0.92 -4.62 -35.93
CA PRO A 491 2.01 -5.60 -35.94
C PRO A 491 1.80 -6.73 -34.92
N THR A 492 1.00 -6.48 -33.88
CA THR A 492 0.62 -7.47 -32.87
C THR A 492 -0.34 -8.53 -33.40
N LEU A 493 -1.15 -8.21 -34.43
CA LEU A 493 -2.11 -9.13 -35.06
C LEU A 493 -1.54 -9.81 -36.31
N ALA A 494 -0.64 -9.12 -37.02
CA ALA A 494 0.04 -9.62 -38.20
C ALA A 494 1.52 -9.27 -38.16
N GLN A 495 2.36 -10.28 -37.93
CA GLN A 495 3.81 -10.10 -37.85
C GLN A 495 4.40 -9.94 -39.25
N ARG A 496 5.26 -8.93 -39.40
CA ARG A 496 6.06 -8.74 -40.60
C ARG A 496 7.29 -9.66 -40.55
N LEU A 497 7.49 -10.42 -41.63
CA LEU A 497 8.65 -11.29 -41.83
C LEU A 497 9.50 -10.72 -42.96
N GLU A 498 10.75 -10.36 -42.63
CA GLU A 498 11.75 -9.93 -43.60
C GLU A 498 12.73 -11.08 -43.85
N SER A 499 12.93 -11.43 -45.11
CA SER A 499 13.88 -12.45 -45.55
C SER A 499 14.77 -11.82 -46.62
N GLY A 500 15.89 -11.21 -46.21
CA GLY A 500 16.90 -10.66 -47.14
C GLY A 500 16.35 -9.87 -48.34
N ASN A 501 16.82 -10.20 -49.55
CA ASN A 501 16.39 -9.60 -50.83
C ASN A 501 14.97 -10.01 -51.30
N GLU A 502 14.18 -10.70 -50.48
CA GLU A 502 12.85 -11.17 -50.85
C GLU A 502 11.74 -10.14 -50.53
N LYS A 503 10.58 -10.33 -51.17
CA LYS A 503 9.38 -9.52 -50.90
C LYS A 503 8.95 -9.68 -49.43
N VAL A 504 8.63 -8.56 -48.78
CA VAL A 504 8.07 -8.52 -47.42
C VAL A 504 6.81 -9.39 -47.34
N ARG A 505 6.77 -10.29 -46.35
CA ARG A 505 5.61 -11.15 -46.08
C ARG A 505 5.04 -10.87 -44.69
N TYR A 506 3.78 -11.23 -44.51
CA TYR A 506 3.07 -11.11 -43.26
C TYR A 506 2.49 -12.47 -42.87
N GLN A 507 2.50 -12.76 -41.57
CA GLN A 507 1.88 -13.94 -40.98
C GLN A 507 0.96 -13.52 -39.83
N ILE A 508 -0.21 -14.14 -39.73
CA ILE A 508 -1.11 -13.90 -38.60
C ILE A 508 -0.48 -14.42 -37.30
N THR A 509 -0.55 -13.64 -36.24
CA THR A 509 -0.10 -14.02 -34.89
C THR A 509 -1.22 -14.74 -34.14
N ASP A 510 -0.93 -15.28 -32.96
CA ASP A 510 -1.95 -15.85 -32.09
C ASP A 510 -2.97 -14.78 -31.66
N ALA A 511 -2.52 -13.57 -31.32
CA ALA A 511 -3.39 -12.42 -31.06
C ALA A 511 -4.29 -12.06 -32.25
N GLY A 512 -3.79 -12.17 -33.48
CA GLY A 512 -4.59 -12.01 -34.68
C GLY A 512 -5.68 -13.07 -34.82
N ARG A 513 -5.40 -14.33 -34.44
CA ARG A 513 -6.40 -15.41 -34.43
C ARG A 513 -7.42 -15.21 -33.30
N THR A 514 -6.96 -14.80 -32.12
CA THR A 514 -7.81 -14.45 -30.96
C THR A 514 -8.77 -13.32 -31.31
N TYR A 515 -8.27 -12.26 -31.96
CA TYR A 515 -9.09 -11.16 -32.47
C TYR A 515 -10.22 -11.65 -33.39
N LEU A 516 -9.93 -12.54 -34.34
CA LEU A 516 -10.95 -13.11 -35.22
C LEU A 516 -11.98 -13.95 -34.45
N ARG A 517 -11.55 -14.80 -33.51
CA ARG A 517 -12.46 -15.62 -32.68
C ARG A 517 -13.38 -14.78 -31.82
N MET A 518 -12.85 -13.73 -31.18
CA MET A 518 -13.64 -12.81 -30.36
C MET A 518 -14.72 -12.10 -31.19
N LEU A 519 -14.42 -11.70 -32.42
CA LEU A 519 -15.39 -11.09 -33.33
C LEU A 519 -16.48 -12.08 -33.79
N GLU A 520 -16.14 -13.36 -33.95
CA GLU A 520 -17.08 -14.42 -34.36
C GLU A 520 -17.99 -14.85 -33.20
N ASN A 521 -17.48 -14.81 -31.96
CA ASN A 521 -18.20 -15.22 -30.74
C ASN A 521 -18.90 -14.06 -30.02
N SER A 522 -18.83 -12.83 -30.54
CA SER A 522 -19.54 -11.69 -29.96
C SER A 522 -21.05 -11.90 -30.11
N PRO A 523 -21.86 -11.76 -29.05
CA PRO A 523 -23.32 -11.87 -29.15
C PRO A 523 -23.87 -10.85 -30.18
N GLN A 524 -24.80 -11.29 -31.03
CA GLN A 524 -25.42 -10.46 -32.08
C GLN A 524 -26.39 -9.43 -31.52
#